data_AF-V5H3C6-F1
#
_entry.id   AF-V5H3C6-F1
#
_cell.length_a   1.000
_cell.length_b   1.000
_cell.length_c   1.000
_cell.angle_alpha   90.00
_cell.angle_beta   90.00
_cell.angle_gamma   90.00
#
_symmetry.space_group_name_H-M   'P 1'
#
loop_
_entity.id
_entity.type
_entity.pdbx_description
1 polymer ?
#
loop_
_entity_poly.entity_id
_entity_poly.type
_entity_poly.pdbx_seq_one_letter_code
_entity_poly.pdbx_strand_id
1 'polypeptide(L)'
;MMSSLKFLQSFWTSLTRVLGRDTQESAEVKMFMTYVRDVPNGTETGTFLALDLGGTNFRVLLIDIDGDRFSMKNEIYAIPQEIMLGTGEQLFDHIADCLAKFMDKYKVKSKTLPLGFTFSFPCRQEGLTSARLVTWTKGFKCSGVENQDVVQLLRAAIAKRADIDIDVMAVVNDTTGTLMSCAHKNKQCRLGRHSWDWNKRMLHGEARKCRDVWVVETNRIETYVQGHHQHGSGVRFGESWHTGVCAHTL
;
A
#
# COMPACT_ATOMS: atom_id res chain seq x y z
N MET A 1 -19.49 -26.68 -4.59
CA MET A 1 -20.21 -25.94 -3.51
C MET A 1 -19.62 -26.23 -2.12
N MET A 2 -19.37 -27.48 -1.72
CA MET A 2 -18.72 -27.81 -0.42
C MET A 2 -17.27 -27.31 -0.27
N SER A 3 -16.50 -27.18 -1.36
CA SER A 3 -15.12 -26.65 -1.34
C SER A 3 -15.07 -25.15 -1.00
N SER A 4 -16.07 -24.40 -1.44
CA SER A 4 -16.20 -22.95 -1.23
C SER A 4 -16.47 -22.61 0.25
N LEU A 5 -17.32 -23.39 0.91
CA LEU A 5 -17.60 -23.23 2.35
C LEU A 5 -16.38 -23.53 3.22
N LYS A 6 -15.63 -24.60 2.91
CA LYS A 6 -14.39 -24.94 3.62
C LYS A 6 -13.33 -23.85 3.46
N PHE A 7 -13.22 -23.27 2.28
CA PHE A 7 -12.32 -22.13 2.04
C PHE A 7 -12.72 -20.91 2.87
N LEU A 8 -14.01 -20.52 2.84
CA LEU A 8 -14.51 -19.37 3.61
C LEU A 8 -14.29 -19.57 5.11
N GLN A 9 -14.52 -20.78 5.62
CA GLN A 9 -14.33 -21.08 7.03
C GLN A 9 -12.85 -21.07 7.44
N SER A 10 -11.97 -21.59 6.59
CA SER A 10 -10.52 -21.50 6.78
C SER A 10 -10.05 -20.04 6.76
N PHE A 11 -10.48 -19.26 5.77
CA PHE A 11 -10.18 -17.83 5.66
C PHE A 11 -10.65 -17.05 6.89
N TRP A 12 -11.89 -17.29 7.34
CA TRP A 12 -12.43 -16.69 8.56
C TRP A 12 -11.63 -17.04 9.82
N THR A 13 -11.20 -18.29 9.94
CA THR A 13 -10.36 -18.75 11.04
C THR A 13 -9.01 -18.03 11.04
N SER A 14 -8.39 -17.88 9.87
CA SER A 14 -7.13 -17.14 9.70
C SER A 14 -7.29 -15.65 10.05
N LEU A 15 -8.38 -15.01 9.60
CA LEU A 15 -8.71 -13.61 9.96
C LEU A 15 -8.87 -13.44 11.47
N THR A 16 -9.62 -14.33 12.11
CA THR A 16 -9.86 -14.27 13.56
C THR A 16 -8.56 -14.43 14.35
N ARG A 17 -7.68 -15.34 13.92
CA ARG A 17 -6.36 -15.54 14.55
C ARG A 17 -5.45 -14.33 14.41
N VAL A 18 -5.41 -13.67 13.25
CA VAL A 18 -4.51 -12.53 13.07
C VAL A 18 -5.02 -11.27 13.81
N LEU A 19 -6.33 -11.17 14.06
CA LEU A 19 -6.93 -10.09 14.88
C LEU A 19 -6.81 -10.33 16.39
N GLY A 20 -6.60 -11.58 16.82
CA GLY A 20 -6.42 -11.92 18.21
C GLY A 20 -5.06 -11.47 18.75
N ARG A 21 -5.08 -10.72 19.87
CA ARG A 21 -3.87 -10.15 20.51
C ARG A 21 -2.76 -11.17 20.73
N ASP A 22 -3.10 -12.36 21.20
CA ASP A 22 -2.13 -13.41 21.56
C ASP A 22 -1.81 -14.36 20.39
N THR A 23 -2.57 -14.26 19.29
CA THR A 23 -2.45 -15.17 18.12
C THR A 23 -1.87 -14.49 16.88
N GLN A 24 -1.72 -13.16 16.89
CA GLN A 24 -1.22 -12.35 15.77
C GLN A 24 0.21 -12.72 15.36
N GLU A 25 1.10 -12.99 16.32
CA GLU A 25 2.49 -13.34 16.03
C GLU A 25 2.62 -14.68 15.31
N SER A 26 1.80 -15.67 15.66
CA SER A 26 1.81 -17.02 15.08
C SER A 26 0.90 -17.19 13.85
N ALA A 27 0.16 -16.15 13.45
CA ALA A 27 -0.72 -16.20 12.29
C ALA A 27 0.09 -16.24 10.97
N GLU A 28 -0.30 -17.15 10.06
CA GLU A 28 0.28 -17.30 8.71
C GLU A 28 -0.04 -16.11 7.80
N VAL A 29 -1.22 -15.54 7.96
CA VAL A 29 -1.61 -14.26 7.33
C VAL A 29 -1.27 -13.15 8.31
N LYS A 30 -0.52 -12.15 7.86
CA LYS A 30 -0.31 -10.91 8.61
C LYS A 30 -1.31 -9.86 8.17
N MET A 31 -1.84 -9.11 9.12
CA MET A 31 -2.78 -8.02 8.88
C MET A 31 -2.19 -6.72 9.37
N PHE A 32 -1.46 -6.04 8.49
CA PHE A 32 -0.76 -4.81 8.81
C PHE A 32 -1.71 -3.61 8.74
N MET A 33 -1.60 -2.74 9.73
CA MET A 33 -2.34 -1.48 9.80
C MET A 33 -1.93 -0.56 8.66
N THR A 34 -2.89 -0.01 7.93
CA THR A 34 -2.63 0.94 6.83
C THR A 34 -2.56 2.40 7.31
N TYR A 35 -3.09 2.69 8.51
CA TYR A 35 -3.28 4.03 9.07
C TYR A 35 -4.23 4.94 8.26
N VAL A 36 -4.86 4.43 7.19
CA VAL A 36 -5.94 5.12 6.47
C VAL A 36 -7.25 4.87 7.23
N ARG A 37 -7.91 5.94 7.66
CA ARG A 37 -9.09 5.86 8.56
C ARG A 37 -10.44 5.95 7.86
N ASP A 38 -10.46 6.49 6.66
CA ASP A 38 -11.68 6.65 5.87
C ASP A 38 -11.35 6.61 4.37
N VAL A 39 -12.36 6.35 3.56
CA VAL A 39 -12.30 6.43 2.11
C VAL A 39 -12.58 7.86 1.63
N PRO A 40 -12.26 8.20 0.36
CA PRO A 40 -12.48 9.55 -0.14
C PRO A 40 -13.95 9.94 -0.09
N ASN A 41 -14.23 11.14 0.43
CA ASN A 41 -15.57 11.66 0.62
C ASN A 41 -15.99 12.70 -0.43
N GLY A 42 -15.09 13.08 -1.35
CA GLY A 42 -15.34 14.06 -2.41
C GLY A 42 -15.05 15.50 -2.01
N THR A 43 -14.51 15.75 -0.82
CA THR A 43 -14.02 17.07 -0.39
C THR A 43 -12.53 17.27 -0.67
N GLU A 44 -11.84 16.24 -1.18
CA GLU A 44 -10.42 16.30 -1.44
C GLU A 44 -10.12 17.29 -2.57
N THR A 45 -9.15 18.18 -2.35
CA THR A 45 -8.69 19.15 -3.35
C THR A 45 -7.19 19.33 -3.25
N GLY A 46 -6.52 19.60 -4.38
CA GLY A 46 -5.12 19.98 -4.42
C GLY A 46 -4.30 19.27 -5.49
N THR A 47 -3.03 19.64 -5.59
CA THR A 47 -2.05 19.01 -6.48
C THR A 47 -1.10 18.13 -5.67
N PHE A 48 -1.01 16.86 -6.04
CA PHE A 48 -0.24 15.85 -5.32
C PHE A 48 0.71 15.12 -6.25
N LEU A 49 1.87 14.74 -5.73
CA LEU A 49 2.71 13.73 -6.33
C LEU A 49 2.30 12.35 -5.82
N ALA A 50 2.41 11.34 -6.67
CA ALA A 50 2.39 9.95 -6.22
C ALA A 50 3.58 9.20 -6.81
N LEU A 51 4.18 8.36 -5.98
CA LEU A 51 5.28 7.46 -6.35
C LEU A 51 4.78 6.03 -6.19
N ASP A 52 4.77 5.24 -7.24
CA ASP A 52 4.38 3.83 -7.19
C ASP A 52 5.55 2.93 -7.57
N LEU A 53 6.12 2.30 -6.54
CA LEU A 53 7.28 1.43 -6.61
C LEU A 53 6.86 0.00 -6.24
N GLY A 54 6.86 -0.89 -7.22
CA GLY A 54 6.41 -2.27 -7.01
C GLY A 54 7.00 -3.34 -7.92
N GLY A 55 7.97 -3.00 -8.78
CA GLY A 55 8.61 -3.91 -9.71
C GLY A 55 9.87 -3.30 -10.33
N THR A 56 10.35 -3.83 -11.45
CA THR A 56 11.53 -3.34 -12.18
C THR A 56 11.33 -1.95 -12.81
N ASN A 57 10.10 -1.45 -12.79
CA ASN A 57 9.76 -0.09 -13.14
C ASN A 57 8.95 0.52 -11.99
N PHE A 58 9.08 1.84 -11.84
CA PHE A 58 8.22 2.61 -10.97
C PHE A 58 7.54 3.74 -11.74
N ARG A 59 6.47 4.26 -11.16
CA ARG A 59 5.69 5.36 -11.74
C ARG A 59 5.79 6.58 -10.87
N VAL A 60 5.94 7.74 -11.50
CA VAL A 60 5.72 9.04 -10.87
C VAL A 60 4.47 9.64 -11.49
N LEU A 61 3.58 10.15 -10.65
CA LEU A 61 2.32 10.75 -11.06
C LEU A 61 2.20 12.16 -10.49
N LEU A 62 1.63 13.08 -11.28
CA LEU A 62 1.10 14.37 -10.85
C LEU A 62 -0.41 14.29 -10.93
N ILE A 63 -1.08 14.48 -9.81
CA ILE A 63 -2.52 14.32 -9.67
C ILE A 63 -3.09 15.66 -9.19
N ASP A 64 -3.99 16.24 -9.97
CA ASP A 64 -4.79 17.38 -9.56
C ASP A 64 -6.19 16.89 -9.22
N ILE A 65 -6.65 17.15 -8.00
CA ILE A 65 -7.98 16.78 -7.50
C ILE A 65 -8.77 18.05 -7.19
N ASP A 66 -10.03 18.07 -7.61
CA ASP A 66 -11.02 19.11 -7.33
C ASP A 66 -12.37 18.44 -7.06
N GLY A 67 -12.56 17.99 -5.82
CA GLY A 67 -13.70 17.17 -5.40
C GLY A 67 -13.73 15.84 -6.14
N ASP A 68 -14.80 15.58 -6.90
CA ASP A 68 -14.94 14.36 -7.71
C ASP A 68 -14.21 14.45 -9.08
N ARG A 69 -13.67 15.62 -9.44
CA ARG A 69 -12.89 15.78 -10.67
C ARG A 69 -11.42 15.52 -10.37
N PHE A 70 -10.76 14.78 -11.25
CA PHE A 70 -9.31 14.63 -11.18
C PHE A 70 -8.67 14.64 -12.56
N SER A 71 -7.44 15.11 -12.63
CA SER A 71 -6.56 14.96 -13.79
C SER A 71 -5.23 14.35 -13.36
N MET A 72 -4.60 13.59 -14.26
CA MET A 72 -3.41 12.82 -13.92
C MET A 72 -2.42 12.82 -15.08
N LYS A 73 -1.16 13.11 -14.76
CA LYS A 73 0.00 12.93 -15.65
C LYS A 73 0.90 11.89 -15.00
N ASN A 74 1.46 10.96 -15.77
CA ASN A 74 2.35 9.95 -15.22
C ASN A 74 3.49 9.58 -16.18
N GLU A 75 4.59 9.15 -15.59
CA GLU A 75 5.74 8.59 -16.32
C GLU A 75 6.25 7.33 -15.64
N ILE A 76 6.78 6.43 -16.46
CA ILE A 76 7.38 5.17 -16.02
C ILE A 76 8.90 5.32 -16.11
N TYR A 77 9.58 4.99 -15.01
CA TYR A 77 11.04 4.97 -14.93
C TYR A 77 11.50 3.55 -14.66
N ALA A 78 12.47 3.09 -15.45
CA ALA A 78 13.12 1.82 -15.23
C ALA A 78 14.06 1.91 -14.03
N ILE A 79 14.18 0.80 -13.30
CA ILE A 79 15.19 0.61 -12.26
C ILE A 79 16.20 -0.37 -12.82
N PRO A 80 17.42 0.10 -13.14
CA PRO A 80 18.48 -0.77 -13.61
C PRO A 80 18.75 -1.91 -12.63
N GLN A 81 19.14 -3.07 -13.14
CA GLN A 81 19.33 -4.28 -12.31
C GLN A 81 20.45 -4.06 -11.28
N GLU A 82 21.49 -3.32 -11.64
CA GLU A 82 22.56 -2.90 -10.75
C GLU A 82 22.07 -2.07 -9.56
N ILE A 83 21.00 -1.27 -9.74
CA ILE A 83 20.37 -0.50 -8.65
C ILE A 83 19.48 -1.42 -7.80
N MET A 84 18.72 -2.33 -8.43
CA MET A 84 17.88 -3.30 -7.70
C MET A 84 18.68 -4.23 -6.78
N LEU A 85 19.95 -4.48 -7.11
CA LEU A 85 20.86 -5.34 -6.35
C LEU A 85 21.95 -4.54 -5.61
N GLY A 86 21.92 -3.21 -5.70
CA GLY A 86 22.91 -2.30 -5.14
C GLY A 86 22.63 -1.93 -3.68
N THR A 87 22.91 -0.68 -3.32
CA THR A 87 22.60 -0.13 -1.98
C THR A 87 21.23 0.55 -1.97
N GLY A 88 20.64 0.67 -0.78
CA GLY A 88 19.44 1.47 -0.56
C GLY A 88 19.65 2.91 -1.01
N GLU A 89 20.81 3.48 -0.70
CA GLU A 89 21.18 4.83 -1.13
C GLU A 89 21.09 4.99 -2.65
N GLN A 90 21.66 4.07 -3.42
CA GLN A 90 21.58 4.10 -4.89
C GLN A 90 20.13 4.04 -5.39
N LEU A 91 19.28 3.22 -4.76
CA LEU A 91 17.87 3.11 -5.13
C LEU A 91 17.11 4.41 -4.87
N PHE A 92 17.21 4.95 -3.67
CA PHE A 92 16.46 6.15 -3.30
C PHE A 92 17.00 7.42 -3.98
N ASP A 93 18.32 7.51 -4.22
CA ASP A 93 18.92 8.58 -5.01
C ASP A 93 18.43 8.55 -6.48
N HIS A 94 18.33 7.36 -7.09
CA HIS A 94 17.75 7.20 -8.43
C HIS A 94 16.27 7.61 -8.49
N ILE A 95 15.50 7.29 -7.45
CA ILE A 95 14.10 7.72 -7.33
C ILE A 95 14.03 9.25 -7.23
N ALA A 96 14.86 9.88 -6.40
CA ALA A 96 14.91 11.33 -6.25
C ALA A 96 15.32 12.04 -7.56
N ASP A 97 16.26 11.46 -8.32
CA ASP A 97 16.63 11.94 -9.67
C ASP A 97 15.45 11.91 -10.63
N CYS A 98 14.68 10.82 -10.65
CA CYS A 98 13.52 10.69 -11.53
C CYS A 98 12.38 11.64 -11.12
N LEU A 99 12.15 11.81 -9.80
CA LEU A 99 11.22 12.81 -9.27
C LEU A 99 11.59 14.21 -9.75
N ALA A 100 12.88 14.58 -9.67
CA ALA A 100 13.33 15.89 -10.13
C ALA A 100 13.17 16.09 -11.64
N LYS A 101 13.48 15.07 -12.46
CA LYS A 101 13.25 15.11 -13.91
C LYS A 101 11.77 15.29 -14.24
N PHE A 102 10.90 14.55 -13.55
CA PHE A 102 9.45 14.63 -13.70
C PHE A 102 8.93 16.03 -13.33
N MET A 103 9.32 16.55 -12.16
CA MET A 103 8.90 17.88 -11.71
C MET A 103 9.40 19.00 -12.64
N ASP A 104 10.60 18.87 -13.22
CA ASP A 104 11.11 19.84 -14.19
C ASP A 104 10.26 19.85 -15.47
N LYS A 105 9.96 18.65 -15.99
CA LYS A 105 9.18 18.49 -17.22
C LYS A 105 7.79 19.08 -17.11
N TYR A 106 7.11 18.86 -15.98
CA TYR A 106 5.77 19.40 -15.72
C TYR A 106 5.78 20.80 -15.09
N LYS A 107 6.97 21.42 -14.94
CA LYS A 107 7.14 22.80 -14.46
C LYS A 107 6.54 23.05 -13.08
N VAL A 108 6.77 22.11 -12.16
CA VAL A 108 6.27 22.16 -10.78
C VAL A 108 7.36 22.25 -9.71
N LYS A 109 8.63 22.43 -10.10
CA LYS A 109 9.77 22.57 -9.17
C LYS A 109 9.68 23.78 -8.22
N SER A 110 8.93 24.82 -8.59
CA SER A 110 8.75 26.02 -7.76
C SER A 110 7.76 25.84 -6.60
N LYS A 111 7.16 24.66 -6.45
CA LYS A 111 6.17 24.35 -5.41
C LYS A 111 6.70 23.24 -4.52
N THR A 112 6.42 23.34 -3.23
CA THR A 112 6.45 22.20 -2.31
C THR A 112 5.22 21.34 -2.58
N LEU A 113 5.41 20.10 -3.05
CA LEU A 113 4.29 19.20 -3.35
C LEU A 113 4.18 18.06 -2.34
N PRO A 114 2.98 17.77 -1.81
CA PRO A 114 2.75 16.58 -1.01
C PRO A 114 2.88 15.31 -1.88
N LEU A 115 3.53 14.29 -1.36
CA LEU A 115 3.77 13.01 -2.04
C LEU A 115 3.15 11.83 -1.28
N GLY A 116 2.36 11.04 -1.99
CA GLY A 116 1.93 9.71 -1.58
C GLY A 116 2.87 8.62 -2.11
N PHE A 117 3.50 7.86 -1.22
CA PHE A 117 4.45 6.81 -1.58
C PHE A 117 3.79 5.43 -1.54
N THR A 118 3.37 4.93 -2.70
CA THR A 118 2.95 3.54 -2.85
C THR A 118 4.19 2.65 -2.93
N PHE A 119 4.42 1.86 -1.88
CA PHE A 119 5.57 0.98 -1.74
C PHE A 119 5.11 -0.47 -1.60
N SER A 120 5.19 -1.21 -2.71
CA SER A 120 4.52 -2.50 -2.88
C SER A 120 5.41 -3.68 -2.46
N PHE A 121 5.99 -3.56 -1.26
CA PHE A 121 6.77 -4.59 -0.58
C PHE A 121 6.19 -4.84 0.82
N PRO A 122 6.49 -6.00 1.43
CA PRO A 122 6.06 -6.28 2.79
C PRO A 122 6.67 -5.26 3.77
N CYS A 123 5.83 -4.42 4.37
CA CYS A 123 6.24 -3.42 5.34
C CYS A 123 5.45 -3.52 6.64
N ARG A 124 6.12 -3.23 7.76
CA ARG A 124 5.49 -2.93 9.04
C ARG A 124 5.29 -1.42 9.12
N GLN A 125 4.06 -0.95 8.91
CA GLN A 125 3.73 0.46 9.10
C GLN A 125 3.70 0.80 10.61
N GLU A 126 4.38 1.89 10.96
CA GLU A 126 4.44 2.48 12.32
C GLU A 126 3.64 3.78 12.37
N GLY A 127 3.18 4.27 11.22
CA GLY A 127 2.31 5.43 11.06
C GLY A 127 1.94 5.63 9.59
N LEU A 128 1.20 6.71 9.28
CA LEU A 128 0.90 7.08 7.89
C LEU A 128 2.17 7.46 7.13
N THR A 129 3.15 8.08 7.81
CA THR A 129 4.42 8.53 7.24
C THR A 129 5.63 7.73 7.74
N SER A 130 5.44 6.47 8.13
CA SER A 130 6.53 5.61 8.61
C SER A 130 6.24 4.14 8.35
N ALA A 131 7.16 3.47 7.66
CA ALA A 131 7.05 2.05 7.36
C ALA A 131 8.42 1.39 7.26
N ARG A 132 8.63 0.33 8.05
CA ARG A 132 9.85 -0.48 7.96
C ARG A 132 9.69 -1.61 6.97
N LEU A 133 10.61 -1.71 6.02
CA LEU A 133 10.67 -2.86 5.12
C LEU A 133 10.93 -4.13 5.95
N VAL A 134 10.11 -5.16 5.79
CA VAL A 134 10.31 -6.45 6.45
C VAL A 134 11.32 -7.28 5.67
N THR A 135 11.07 -7.48 4.38
CA THR A 135 12.00 -8.16 3.49
C THR A 135 11.76 -7.78 2.04
N TRP A 136 12.83 -7.79 1.25
CA TRP A 136 12.71 -7.60 -0.18
C TRP A 136 12.02 -8.78 -0.87
N THR A 137 11.32 -8.46 -1.95
CA THR A 137 10.68 -9.45 -2.83
C THR A 137 10.89 -9.04 -4.29
N LYS A 138 10.35 -9.81 -5.25
CA LYS A 138 10.30 -9.41 -6.68
C LYS A 138 11.68 -9.12 -7.30
N GLY A 139 12.72 -9.79 -6.82
CA GLY A 139 14.09 -9.66 -7.32
C GLY A 139 14.87 -8.46 -6.79
N PHE A 140 14.28 -7.62 -5.92
CA PHE A 140 15.02 -6.59 -5.20
C PHE A 140 15.92 -7.24 -4.13
N LYS A 141 17.08 -6.64 -3.90
CA LYS A 141 17.99 -7.02 -2.82
C LYS A 141 18.89 -5.85 -2.38
N CYS A 142 18.36 -4.64 -2.40
CA CYS A 142 19.11 -3.45 -2.02
C CYS A 142 19.60 -3.55 -0.56
N SER A 143 20.91 -3.44 -0.33
CA SER A 143 21.49 -3.50 1.01
C SER A 143 21.14 -2.25 1.84
N GLY A 144 21.01 -2.41 3.16
CA GLY A 144 20.73 -1.28 4.05
C GLY A 144 19.30 -0.74 4.02
N VAL A 145 18.32 -1.51 3.51
CA VAL A 145 16.90 -1.10 3.49
C VAL A 145 16.01 -1.99 4.38
N GLU A 146 16.27 -3.29 4.47
CA GLU A 146 15.51 -4.17 5.36
C GLU A 146 15.64 -3.70 6.82
N ASN A 147 14.50 -3.66 7.53
CA ASN A 147 14.30 -3.09 8.86
C ASN A 147 14.48 -1.56 8.98
N GLN A 148 14.71 -0.84 7.88
CA GLN A 148 14.78 0.62 7.84
C GLN A 148 13.46 1.25 7.42
N ASP A 149 13.22 2.49 7.88
CA ASP A 149 12.04 3.26 7.50
C ASP A 149 12.21 3.82 6.07
N VAL A 150 11.43 3.29 5.13
CA VAL A 150 11.52 3.66 3.70
C VAL A 150 11.11 5.10 3.44
N VAL A 151 10.28 5.69 4.30
CA VAL A 151 9.91 7.11 4.19
C VAL A 151 11.10 8.00 4.53
N GLN A 152 11.88 7.63 5.55
CA GLN A 152 13.07 8.37 5.94
C GLN A 152 14.18 8.24 4.89
N LEU A 153 14.36 7.06 4.31
CA LEU A 153 15.30 6.86 3.21
C LEU A 153 14.94 7.72 1.99
N LEU A 154 13.65 7.78 1.62
CA LEU A 154 13.19 8.64 0.53
C LEU A 154 13.37 10.13 0.86
N ARG A 155 13.01 10.57 2.07
CA ARG A 155 13.20 11.96 2.52
C ARG A 155 14.68 12.35 2.50
N ALA A 156 15.57 11.47 2.95
CA ALA A 156 17.01 11.71 2.93
C ALA A 156 17.53 11.90 1.50
N ALA A 157 17.11 11.05 0.55
CA ALA A 157 17.50 11.17 -0.85
C ALA A 157 16.96 12.45 -1.51
N ILE A 158 15.71 12.84 -1.20
CA ILE A 158 15.13 14.10 -1.66
C ILE A 158 15.89 15.29 -1.07
N ALA A 159 16.22 15.27 0.22
CA ALA A 159 16.92 16.37 0.91
C ALA A 159 18.36 16.61 0.41
N LYS A 160 19.00 15.62 -0.22
CA LYS A 160 20.29 15.81 -0.91
C LYS A 160 20.16 16.73 -2.14
N ARG A 161 18.94 16.95 -2.64
CA ARG A 161 18.67 17.78 -3.82
C ARG A 161 18.27 19.20 -3.41
N ALA A 162 18.85 20.18 -4.09
CA ALA A 162 18.50 21.60 -3.91
C ALA A 162 17.45 22.10 -4.91
N ASP A 163 17.07 21.28 -5.90
CA ASP A 163 16.23 21.69 -7.04
C ASP A 163 14.76 21.21 -6.95
N ILE A 164 14.39 20.51 -5.87
CA ILE A 164 13.03 20.06 -5.60
C ILE A 164 12.70 20.20 -4.12
N ASP A 165 11.43 20.39 -3.81
CA ASP A 165 10.89 20.35 -2.46
C ASP A 165 9.62 19.48 -2.45
N ILE A 166 9.65 18.41 -1.67
CA ILE A 166 8.61 17.37 -1.64
C ILE A 166 8.35 16.97 -0.21
N ASP A 167 7.07 17.01 0.20
CA ASP A 167 6.65 16.57 1.52
C ASP A 167 6.01 15.18 1.46
N VAL A 168 6.71 14.15 1.96
CA VAL A 168 6.19 12.77 1.95
C VAL A 168 5.12 12.62 3.04
N MET A 169 3.85 12.60 2.62
CA MET A 169 2.67 12.66 3.50
C MET A 169 2.04 11.31 3.80
N ALA A 170 2.32 10.29 2.98
CA ALA A 170 1.86 8.95 3.25
C ALA A 170 2.77 7.91 2.61
N VAL A 171 2.86 6.74 3.26
CA VAL A 171 3.30 5.50 2.65
C VAL A 171 2.14 4.50 2.68
N VAL A 172 1.86 3.88 1.54
CA VAL A 172 0.74 2.95 1.38
C VAL A 172 1.19 1.73 0.58
N ASN A 173 0.51 0.61 0.76
CA ASN A 173 0.68 -0.56 -0.10
C ASN A 173 -0.16 -0.41 -1.39
N ASP A 174 0.21 -1.11 -2.49
CA ASP A 174 -0.55 -1.11 -3.76
C ASP A 174 -2.03 -1.46 -3.58
N THR A 175 -2.33 -2.39 -2.68
CA THR A 175 -3.70 -2.83 -2.42
C THR A 175 -4.52 -1.73 -1.73
N THR A 176 -3.90 -0.97 -0.82
CA THR A 176 -4.54 0.20 -0.17
C THR A 176 -4.77 1.30 -1.20
N GLY A 177 -3.77 1.59 -2.04
CA GLY A 177 -3.92 2.56 -3.14
C GLY A 177 -5.04 2.19 -4.11
N THR A 178 -5.17 0.89 -4.42
CA THR A 178 -6.25 0.35 -5.27
C THR A 178 -7.63 0.58 -4.65
N LEU A 179 -7.79 0.29 -3.35
CA LEU A 179 -9.04 0.58 -2.62
C LEU A 179 -9.41 2.07 -2.73
N MET A 180 -8.46 2.97 -2.42
CA MET A 180 -8.71 4.40 -2.39
C MET A 180 -9.09 4.95 -3.78
N SER A 181 -8.41 4.49 -4.83
CA SER A 181 -8.73 4.85 -6.22
C SER A 181 -10.13 4.38 -6.63
N CYS A 182 -10.52 3.15 -6.27
CA CYS A 182 -11.87 2.65 -6.51
C CYS A 182 -12.93 3.40 -5.70
N ALA A 183 -12.64 3.71 -4.44
CA ALA A 183 -13.56 4.39 -3.53
C ALA A 183 -13.80 5.85 -3.91
N HIS A 184 -12.83 6.51 -4.55
CA HIS A 184 -13.02 7.85 -5.10
C HIS A 184 -14.12 7.90 -6.15
N LYS A 185 -14.18 6.90 -7.06
CA LYS A 185 -15.21 6.78 -8.11
C LYS A 185 -16.50 6.14 -7.63
N ASN A 186 -16.40 5.12 -6.78
CA ASN A 186 -17.53 4.41 -6.21
C ASN A 186 -17.48 4.52 -4.70
N LYS A 187 -18.27 5.45 -4.14
CA LYS A 187 -18.31 5.71 -2.69
C LYS A 187 -18.79 4.50 -1.86
N GLN A 188 -19.24 3.41 -2.47
CA GLN A 188 -19.56 2.13 -1.79
C GLN A 188 -18.40 1.12 -1.79
N CYS A 189 -17.28 1.39 -2.46
CA CYS A 189 -16.14 0.48 -2.48
C CYS A 189 -15.45 0.44 -1.11
N ARG A 190 -15.30 -0.77 -0.55
CA ARG A 190 -14.72 -1.02 0.79
C ARG A 190 -13.65 -2.12 0.81
N LEU A 191 -13.38 -2.71 -0.36
CA LEU A 191 -12.43 -3.80 -0.55
C LEU A 191 -11.50 -3.50 -1.72
N GLY A 192 -10.20 -3.46 -1.43
CA GLY A 192 -9.14 -3.44 -2.44
C GLY A 192 -8.58 -4.84 -2.62
N ARG A 193 -8.33 -5.24 -3.87
CA ARG A 193 -7.62 -6.47 -4.20
C ARG A 193 -6.56 -6.17 -5.25
N HIS A 194 -5.31 -6.54 -4.96
CA HIS A 194 -4.25 -6.52 -5.95
C HIS A 194 -3.85 -7.96 -6.28
N SER A 195 -3.92 -8.35 -7.55
CA SER A 195 -3.45 -9.66 -8.02
C SER A 195 -2.40 -9.46 -9.11
N TRP A 196 -1.12 -9.65 -8.76
CA TRP A 196 0.00 -9.55 -9.69
C TRP A 196 0.07 -10.74 -10.68
N ASP A 197 -0.74 -11.80 -10.49
CA ASP A 197 -0.44 -13.13 -11.02
C ASP A 197 -1.62 -13.88 -11.67
N TRP A 198 -2.83 -13.27 -11.68
CA TRP A 198 -4.03 -14.00 -12.08
C TRP A 198 -3.98 -14.48 -13.55
N ASN A 199 -3.44 -13.66 -14.45
CA ASN A 199 -3.38 -13.99 -15.89
C ASN A 199 -2.29 -15.01 -16.27
N LYS A 200 -1.20 -15.13 -15.51
CA LYS A 200 -0.10 -16.06 -15.88
C LYS A 200 -0.28 -17.47 -15.31
N ARG A 201 -0.87 -17.62 -14.12
CA ARG A 201 -0.93 -18.94 -13.44
C ARG A 201 -2.21 -19.75 -13.69
N MET A 202 -3.28 -19.13 -14.18
CA MET A 202 -4.46 -19.88 -14.65
C MET A 202 -4.16 -20.71 -15.91
N LEU A 203 -3.29 -20.21 -16.80
CA LEU A 203 -2.84 -20.98 -17.98
C LEU A 203 -2.05 -22.24 -17.61
N HIS A 204 -1.51 -22.31 -16.38
CA HIS A 204 -0.70 -23.43 -15.90
C HIS A 204 -1.33 -24.19 -14.71
N GLY A 205 -2.57 -23.88 -14.31
CA GLY A 205 -3.28 -24.62 -13.27
C GLY A 205 -2.73 -24.48 -11.84
N GLU A 206 -1.89 -23.47 -11.57
CA GLU A 206 -1.20 -23.29 -10.27
C GLU A 206 -1.89 -22.25 -9.35
N ALA A 207 -3.22 -22.32 -9.21
CA ALA A 207 -3.99 -21.37 -8.38
C ALA A 207 -3.59 -21.34 -6.89
N ARG A 208 -2.89 -22.38 -6.37
CA ARG A 208 -2.55 -22.52 -4.95
C ARG A 208 -1.39 -21.63 -4.46
N LYS A 209 -0.68 -20.93 -5.35
CA LYS A 209 0.47 -20.07 -5.00
C LYS A 209 0.21 -18.56 -5.19
N CYS A 210 -1.04 -18.15 -5.42
CA CYS A 210 -1.38 -16.73 -5.52
C CYS A 210 -1.31 -16.08 -4.13
N ARG A 211 -0.41 -15.11 -3.96
CA ARG A 211 -0.37 -14.23 -2.77
C ARG A 211 -1.39 -13.11 -3.01
N ASP A 212 -2.64 -13.36 -2.66
CA ASP A 212 -3.67 -12.33 -2.73
C ASP A 212 -3.52 -11.38 -1.53
N VAL A 213 -3.30 -10.10 -1.82
CA VAL A 213 -3.27 -9.03 -0.82
C VAL A 213 -4.63 -8.34 -0.84
N TRP A 214 -5.24 -8.18 0.35
CA TRP A 214 -6.57 -7.60 0.53
C TRP A 214 -6.50 -6.42 1.49
N VAL A 215 -7.20 -5.34 1.18
CA VAL A 215 -7.40 -4.23 2.13
C VAL A 215 -8.88 -4.06 2.43
N VAL A 216 -9.21 -4.01 3.72
CA VAL A 216 -10.57 -3.80 4.23
C VAL A 216 -10.59 -2.57 5.12
N GLU A 217 -11.60 -1.70 4.94
CA GLU A 217 -11.89 -0.60 5.87
C GLU A 217 -12.54 -1.15 7.15
N THR A 218 -11.94 -0.90 8.32
CA THR A 218 -12.35 -1.54 9.58
C THR A 218 -13.56 -0.89 10.27
N ASN A 219 -13.85 0.39 10.00
CA ASN A 219 -14.93 1.13 10.66
C ASN A 219 -16.34 0.53 10.45
N ARG A 220 -16.51 -0.38 9.47
CA ARG A 220 -17.76 -1.13 9.27
C ARG A 220 -17.66 -2.64 9.43
N ILE A 221 -16.47 -3.18 9.73
CA ILE A 221 -16.35 -4.59 10.14
C ILE A 221 -17.13 -4.79 11.44
N GLU A 222 -17.07 -3.86 12.39
CA GLU A 222 -17.89 -3.90 13.61
C GLU A 222 -19.39 -3.96 13.30
N THR A 223 -19.86 -3.18 12.31
CA THR A 223 -21.28 -3.16 11.92
C THR A 223 -21.70 -4.45 11.22
N TYR A 224 -20.83 -5.05 10.40
CA TYR A 224 -21.09 -6.32 9.72
C TYR A 224 -21.04 -7.51 10.70
N VAL A 225 -20.14 -7.46 11.70
CA VAL A 225 -20.01 -8.44 12.78
C VAL A 225 -21.20 -8.37 13.75
N GLN A 226 -21.69 -7.16 14.07
CA GLN A 226 -22.91 -6.98 14.87
C GLN A 226 -24.17 -7.44 14.10
N GLY A 227 -24.24 -7.24 12.78
CA GLY A 227 -25.37 -7.67 11.95
C GLY A 227 -25.52 -9.19 11.79
N HIS A 228 -24.43 -9.96 11.92
CA HIS A 228 -24.45 -11.43 11.79
C HIS A 228 -24.52 -12.20 13.13
N HIS A 229 -24.26 -11.54 14.27
CA HIS A 229 -24.38 -12.16 15.60
C HIS A 229 -25.71 -11.81 16.28
N GLN A 230 -26.83 -12.34 15.76
CA GLN A 230 -27.92 -12.72 16.65
C GLN A 230 -27.61 -14.13 17.17
N HIS A 231 -27.19 -14.18 18.44
CA HIS A 231 -26.76 -15.33 19.24
C HIS A 231 -25.24 -15.60 19.30
N GLY A 232 -24.69 -15.36 20.49
CA GLY A 232 -23.52 -16.08 21.04
C GLY A 232 -22.16 -15.45 20.78
N SER A 233 -21.55 -14.92 21.86
CA SER A 233 -20.14 -14.53 22.02
C SER A 233 -19.55 -13.58 20.97
N GLY A 234 -19.80 -12.27 21.14
CA GLY A 234 -19.12 -11.24 20.37
C GLY A 234 -17.63 -11.15 20.71
N VAL A 235 -16.78 -11.22 19.68
CA VAL A 235 -15.39 -10.76 19.76
C VAL A 235 -15.44 -9.24 19.88
N ARG A 236 -15.12 -8.69 21.07
CA ARG A 236 -14.91 -7.25 21.20
C ARG A 236 -13.58 -6.91 20.54
N PHE A 237 -13.64 -6.24 19.39
CA PHE A 237 -12.49 -5.49 18.92
C PHE A 237 -12.19 -4.42 19.98
N GLY A 238 -10.93 -4.31 20.42
CA GLY A 238 -10.54 -3.22 21.29
C GLY A 238 -10.82 -1.89 20.59
N GLU A 239 -11.20 -0.86 21.35
CA GLU A 239 -11.60 0.49 20.91
C GLU A 239 -10.54 1.27 20.07
N SER A 240 -9.49 0.60 19.59
CA SER A 240 -8.31 1.19 18.95
C SER A 240 -8.16 0.94 17.44
N TRP A 241 -9.04 0.16 16.79
CA TRP A 241 -8.85 -0.27 15.39
C TRP A 241 -9.67 0.54 14.37
N HIS A 242 -9.56 1.87 14.39
CA HIS A 242 -10.21 2.77 13.42
C HIS A 242 -9.44 2.97 12.10
N THR A 243 -8.69 1.97 11.63
CA THR A 243 -7.86 2.10 10.41
C THR A 243 -7.97 0.86 9.53
N GLY A 244 -7.96 1.03 8.20
CA GLY A 244 -7.94 -0.07 7.24
C GLY A 244 -6.76 -1.03 7.45
N VAL A 245 -6.94 -2.29 7.09
CA VAL A 245 -5.96 -3.36 7.33
C VAL A 245 -5.59 -4.04 6.01
N CYS A 246 -4.30 -4.27 5.79
CA CYS A 246 -3.74 -4.96 4.62
C CYS A 246 -3.29 -6.38 4.97
N ALA A 247 -3.92 -7.39 4.37
CA ALA A 247 -3.60 -8.79 4.56
C ALA A 247 -2.47 -9.25 3.65
N HIS A 248 -1.38 -9.76 4.23
CA HIS A 248 -0.25 -10.35 3.52
C HIS A 248 -0.06 -11.81 3.93
N THR A 249 -0.02 -12.72 2.96
CA THR A 249 0.64 -14.03 3.13
C THR A 249 2.14 -13.85 2.94
N LEU A 250 2.92 -14.11 4.00
CA LEU A 250 4.38 -14.09 3.95
C LEU A 250 4.94 -15.32 3.21
#